data_AF-A0ABD0S8N7-F1
#
_entry.id   AF-A0ABD0S8N7-F1
#
_cell.length_a   1.000
_cell.length_b   1.000
_cell.length_c   1.000
_cell.angle_alpha   90.00
_cell.angle_beta   90.00
_cell.angle_gamma   90.00
#
_symmetry.space_group_name_H-M   'P 1'
#
loop_
_entity.id
_entity.type
_entity.pdbx_description
1 polymer ?
#
loop_
_entity_poly.entity_id
_entity_poly.type
_entity_poly.pdbx_seq_one_letter_code
_entity_poly.pdbx_strand_id
1 'polypeptide(L)'
;MLFSSAFQNHIYYRIAGASVVFLMNTINMFRITTSLIEQLPLHPELKEFYEMGLRGRYVTIWNMMIQIVYTGFALTCDLSTVLNKEAMVPNKIRTYRNTLFYGLLFPVGMAISAVFWPYFLYDRELILPVVADAILSPFDNFMVHGVVTMYAVFELVFIPRETKNDLYSPIKYLSWFNVLYVLTIYVLSYFYLQSRYLVIYRVKGKPKKKLFLTHALLIKMYNYFFGTKSEIEKWIQFYHKLRF
;
A
#
# COMPACT_ATOMS: atom_id res chain seq x y z
N MET A 1 2.34 27.01 18.63
CA MET A 1 0.95 26.84 18.12
C MET A 1 0.42 25.57 18.74
N LEU A 2 -0.49 25.71 19.70
CA LEU A 2 -1.10 24.60 20.43
C LEU A 2 -2.02 23.84 19.46
N PHE A 3 -1.67 22.59 19.14
CA PHE A 3 -2.61 21.66 18.54
C PHE A 3 -3.82 21.54 19.49
N SER A 4 -5.05 21.72 18.97
CA SER A 4 -6.26 21.64 19.80
C SER A 4 -6.36 20.30 20.54
N SER A 5 -7.00 20.29 21.70
CA SER A 5 -7.18 19.12 22.58
C SER A 5 -7.74 17.88 21.88
N ALA A 6 -8.49 18.06 20.79
CA ALA A 6 -9.00 16.96 19.96
C ALA A 6 -7.90 16.16 19.24
N PHE A 7 -6.76 16.78 18.89
CA PHE A 7 -5.63 16.10 18.23
C PHE A 7 -4.87 15.17 19.19
N GLN A 8 -4.83 15.49 20.48
CA GLN A 8 -4.20 14.63 21.49
C GLN A 8 -5.01 13.36 21.75
N ASN A 9 -6.34 13.38 21.58
CA ASN A 9 -7.20 12.23 21.89
C ASN A 9 -7.06 11.05 20.92
N HIS A 10 -6.48 11.25 19.73
CA HIS A 10 -6.35 10.19 18.71
C HIS A 10 -4.91 9.72 18.47
N ILE A 11 -3.93 10.37 19.07
CA ILE A 11 -2.51 10.05 18.86
C ILE A 11 -2.16 8.62 19.30
N TYR A 12 -2.76 8.15 20.41
CA TYR A 12 -2.52 6.81 20.92
C TYR A 12 -3.09 5.72 20.00
N TYR A 13 -4.27 5.94 19.41
CA TYR A 13 -4.82 5.01 18.41
C TYR A 13 -3.92 4.94 17.18
N ARG A 14 -3.39 6.07 16.71
CA ARG A 14 -2.46 6.11 15.57
C ARG A 14 -1.14 5.40 15.88
N ILE A 15 -0.56 5.63 17.06
CA ILE A 15 0.64 4.92 17.49
C ILE A 15 0.38 3.41 17.53
N ALA A 16 -0.74 2.96 18.11
CA ALA A 16 -1.09 1.55 18.16
C ALA A 16 -1.28 0.95 16.76
N GLY A 17 -2.09 1.59 15.91
CA GLY A 17 -2.35 1.14 14.54
C GLY A 17 -1.09 1.09 13.68
N ALA A 18 -0.27 2.15 13.74
CA ALA A 18 0.99 2.21 13.01
C ALA A 18 2.01 1.18 13.52
N SER A 19 2.07 0.93 14.84
CA SER A 19 2.96 -0.08 15.42
C SER A 19 2.58 -1.48 14.96
N VAL A 20 1.28 -1.80 15.03
CA VAL A 20 0.74 -3.09 14.58
C VAL A 20 1.06 -3.30 13.11
N VAL A 21 0.77 -2.33 12.25
CA VAL A 21 0.97 -2.47 10.80
C VAL A 21 2.45 -2.48 10.41
N PHE A 22 3.30 -1.70 11.09
CA PHE A 22 4.75 -1.74 10.90
C PHE A 22 5.31 -3.13 11.21
N LEU A 23 4.99 -3.67 12.39
CA LEU A 23 5.46 -5.00 12.82
C LEU A 23 4.88 -6.10 11.93
N MET A 24 3.57 -6.06 11.67
CA MET A 24 2.91 -7.07 10.84
C MET A 24 3.47 -7.11 9.42
N ASN A 25 3.65 -5.96 8.75
CA ASN A 25 4.22 -5.93 7.41
C ASN A 25 5.67 -6.40 7.39
N THR A 26 6.47 -6.04 8.40
CA THR A 26 7.87 -6.46 8.51
C THR A 26 7.97 -7.98 8.71
N ILE A 27 7.19 -8.52 9.66
CA ILE A 27 7.14 -9.97 9.93
C ILE A 27 6.63 -10.74 8.72
N ASN A 28 5.56 -10.25 8.09
CA ASN A 28 4.98 -10.90 6.92
C ASN A 28 5.96 -10.92 5.74
N MET A 29 6.69 -9.81 5.51
CA MET A 29 7.72 -9.75 4.47
C MET A 29 8.84 -10.76 4.72
N PHE A 30 9.30 -10.88 5.96
CA PHE A 30 10.31 -11.87 6.34
C PHE A 30 9.78 -13.30 6.16
N ARG A 31 8.58 -13.59 6.66
CA ARG A 31 7.95 -14.92 6.54
C ARG A 31 7.77 -15.37 5.09
N ILE A 32 7.23 -14.51 4.23
CA ILE A 32 7.04 -14.83 2.80
C ILE A 32 8.40 -15.08 2.12
N THR A 33 9.40 -14.27 2.45
CA THR A 33 10.75 -14.41 1.87
C THR A 33 11.41 -15.71 2.31
N THR A 34 11.38 -16.03 3.60
CA THR A 34 11.94 -17.27 4.15
C THR A 34 11.21 -18.48 3.60
N SER A 35 9.88 -18.46 3.60
CA SER A 35 9.07 -19.55 3.04
C SER A 35 9.35 -19.77 1.56
N LEU A 36 9.52 -18.70 0.78
CA LEU A 36 9.91 -18.82 -0.63
C LEU A 36 11.29 -19.45 -0.80
N ILE A 37 12.28 -19.10 0.02
CA ILE A 37 13.63 -19.69 -0.04
C ILE A 37 13.58 -21.18 0.35
N GLU A 38 12.82 -21.53 1.39
CA GLU A 38 12.69 -22.91 1.89
C GLU A 38 11.94 -23.82 0.91
N GLN A 39 10.91 -23.31 0.24
CA GLN A 39 10.06 -24.09 -0.67
C GLN A 39 10.63 -24.17 -2.08
N LEU A 40 11.53 -23.26 -2.47
CA LEU A 40 12.09 -23.21 -3.82
C LEU A 40 12.78 -24.52 -4.28
N PRO A 41 13.55 -25.24 -3.44
CA PRO A 41 14.11 -26.55 -3.82
C PRO A 41 13.05 -27.64 -4.02
N LEU A 42 11.90 -27.54 -3.32
CA LEU A 42 10.81 -28.51 -3.37
C LEU A 42 9.85 -28.26 -4.53
N HIS A 43 9.71 -26.99 -4.94
CA HIS A 43 8.79 -26.55 -5.98
C HIS A 43 9.54 -25.67 -7.00
N PRO A 44 10.16 -26.26 -8.03
CA PRO A 44 10.91 -25.51 -9.03
C PRO A 44 10.08 -24.45 -9.78
N GLU A 45 8.75 -24.57 -9.82
CA GLU A 45 7.87 -23.56 -10.41
C GLU A 45 7.89 -22.24 -9.61
N LEU A 46 8.28 -22.26 -8.33
CA LEU A 46 8.47 -21.07 -7.49
C LEU A 46 9.67 -20.22 -7.91
N LYS A 47 10.57 -20.73 -8.76
CA LYS A 47 11.69 -19.93 -9.29
C LYS A 47 11.18 -18.66 -9.97
N GLU A 48 10.03 -18.74 -10.63
CA GLU A 48 9.40 -17.58 -11.25
C GLU A 48 8.98 -16.55 -10.19
N PHE A 49 8.40 -17.00 -9.06
CA PHE A 49 8.02 -16.13 -7.94
C PHE A 49 9.22 -15.47 -7.29
N TYR A 50 10.29 -16.23 -7.06
CA TYR A 50 11.55 -15.75 -6.51
C TYR A 50 12.19 -14.66 -7.38
N GLU A 51 12.34 -14.93 -8.67
CA GLU A 51 12.90 -13.96 -9.61
C GLU A 51 12.02 -12.72 -9.76
N MET A 52 10.70 -12.87 -9.80
CA MET A 52 9.77 -11.74 -9.90
C MET A 52 9.72 -10.89 -8.64
N GLY A 53 9.76 -11.51 -7.46
CA GLY A 53 9.78 -10.83 -6.18
C GLY A 53 11.03 -9.98 -6.01
N LEU A 54 12.21 -10.58 -6.18
CA LEU A 54 13.49 -9.87 -6.08
C LEU A 54 13.65 -8.75 -7.09
N ARG A 55 13.08 -8.91 -8.29
CA ARG A 55 13.15 -7.88 -9.35
C ARG A 55 12.09 -6.78 -9.19
N GLY A 56 11.27 -6.82 -8.13
CA GLY A 56 10.28 -5.78 -7.85
C GLY A 56 9.08 -5.82 -8.81
N ARG A 57 8.72 -6.98 -9.35
CA ARG A 57 7.62 -7.10 -10.32
C ARG A 57 6.24 -7.04 -9.67
N TYR A 58 6.14 -7.38 -8.39
CA TYR A 58 4.88 -7.33 -7.64
C TYR A 58 4.66 -5.97 -7.00
N VAL A 59 3.63 -5.24 -7.46
CA VAL A 59 3.22 -3.97 -6.85
C VAL A 59 2.91 -4.09 -5.35
N THR A 60 2.56 -5.27 -4.88
CA THR A 60 2.23 -5.55 -3.48
C THR A 60 3.46 -5.46 -2.58
N ILE A 61 4.64 -5.86 -3.07
CA ILE A 61 5.92 -5.63 -2.39
C ILE A 61 6.18 -4.13 -2.27
N TRP A 62 5.94 -3.35 -3.33
CA TRP A 62 6.11 -1.89 -3.30
C TRP A 62 5.16 -1.26 -2.28
N ASN A 63 3.91 -1.71 -2.25
CA ASN A 63 2.90 -1.23 -1.31
C ASN A 63 3.26 -1.56 0.15
N MET A 64 3.81 -2.75 0.43
CA MET A 64 4.32 -3.09 1.76
C MET A 64 5.46 -2.16 2.17
N MET A 65 6.41 -1.89 1.27
CA MET A 65 7.50 -0.94 1.54
C MET A 65 6.98 0.47 1.82
N ILE A 66 5.99 0.94 1.04
CA ILE A 66 5.32 2.23 1.28
C ILE A 66 4.68 2.26 2.67
N GLN A 67 3.97 1.20 3.08
CA GLN A 67 3.37 1.10 4.41
C GLN A 67 4.41 1.11 5.53
N ILE A 68 5.52 0.36 5.39
CA ILE A 68 6.60 0.32 6.39
C ILE A 68 7.24 1.70 6.53
N VAL A 69 7.57 2.37 5.42
CA VAL A 69 8.15 3.72 5.44
C VAL A 69 7.18 4.73 6.05
N TYR A 70 5.91 4.68 5.62
CA TYR A 70 4.87 5.58 6.14
C TYR A 70 4.65 5.40 7.64
N THR A 71 4.46 4.16 8.09
CA THR A 71 4.26 3.85 9.52
C THR A 71 5.49 4.23 10.34
N GLY A 72 6.70 4.05 9.82
CA GLY A 72 7.92 4.56 10.45
C GLY A 72 7.91 6.08 10.63
N PHE A 73 7.52 6.85 9.61
CA PHE A 73 7.36 8.30 9.73
C PHE A 73 6.23 8.69 10.70
N ALA A 74 5.10 8.00 10.64
CA ALA A 74 3.97 8.23 11.55
C ALA A 74 4.38 8.02 13.01
N LEU A 75 5.01 6.88 13.32
CA LEU A 75 5.53 6.57 14.66
C LEU A 75 6.57 7.59 15.11
N THR A 76 7.51 7.97 14.25
CA THR A 76 8.53 8.98 14.58
C THR A 76 7.88 10.32 14.95
N CYS A 77 6.91 10.78 14.16
CA CYS A 77 6.22 12.03 14.43
C CYS A 77 5.38 11.95 15.71
N ASP A 78 4.57 10.90 15.86
CA ASP A 78 3.59 10.80 16.93
C ASP A 78 4.26 10.50 18.28
N LEU A 79 5.26 9.61 18.31
CA LEU A 79 6.07 9.37 19.52
C LEU A 79 6.85 10.61 19.93
N SER A 80 7.40 11.38 18.97
CA SER A 80 8.08 12.64 19.32
C SER A 80 7.14 13.65 19.98
N THR A 81 5.88 13.68 19.58
CA THR A 81 4.85 14.53 20.21
C THR A 81 4.50 14.02 21.61
N VAL A 82 4.25 12.72 21.79
CA VAL A 82 3.96 12.15 23.13
C VAL A 82 5.15 12.31 24.10
N LEU A 83 6.37 12.23 23.60
CA LEU A 83 7.60 12.36 24.41
C LEU A 83 8.06 13.82 24.60
N ASN A 84 7.32 14.82 24.09
CA ASN A 84 7.71 16.23 24.10
C ASN A 84 9.10 16.50 23.45
N LYS A 85 9.44 15.73 22.40
CA LYS A 85 10.70 15.79 21.64
C LYS A 85 10.50 16.24 20.20
N GLU A 86 9.45 17.00 19.93
CA GLU A 86 9.06 17.40 18.57
C GLU A 86 10.16 18.19 17.85
N ALA A 87 10.92 19.00 18.59
CA ALA A 87 12.05 19.76 18.06
C ALA A 87 13.18 18.90 17.51
N MET A 88 13.25 17.61 17.89
CA MET A 88 14.25 16.67 17.37
C MET A 88 13.84 16.06 16.01
N VAL A 89 12.58 16.17 15.61
CA VAL A 89 12.08 15.63 14.34
C VAL A 89 12.01 16.74 13.30
N PRO A 90 12.76 16.64 12.18
CA PRO A 90 12.70 17.64 11.13
C PRO A 90 11.28 17.83 10.59
N ASN A 91 10.83 19.08 10.43
CA ASN A 91 9.50 19.41 9.88
C ASN A 91 9.23 18.73 8.52
N LYS A 92 10.28 18.51 7.71
CA LYS A 92 10.17 17.79 6.44
C LYS A 92 9.59 16.38 6.61
N ILE A 93 9.89 15.66 7.69
CA ILE A 93 9.34 14.31 7.93
C ILE A 93 7.82 14.38 8.11
N ARG A 94 7.32 15.38 8.83
CA ARG A 94 5.88 15.60 9.02
C ARG A 94 5.19 15.94 7.70
N THR A 95 5.81 16.81 6.88
CA THR A 95 5.31 17.12 5.53
C THR A 95 5.31 15.89 4.62
N TYR A 96 6.42 15.14 4.56
CA TYR A 96 6.52 13.94 3.74
C TYR A 96 5.53 12.85 4.16
N ARG A 97 5.28 12.68 5.45
CA ARG A 97 4.24 11.76 5.94
C ARG A 97 2.90 12.06 5.27
N ASN A 98 2.44 13.32 5.33
CA ASN A 98 1.15 13.70 4.74
C ASN A 98 1.16 13.49 3.21
N THR A 99 2.25 13.87 2.52
CA THR A 99 2.38 13.65 1.08
C THR A 99 2.36 12.16 0.71
N LEU A 100 3.06 11.30 1.46
CA LEU A 100 3.08 9.85 1.25
C LEU A 100 1.71 9.24 1.51
N PHE A 101 0.97 9.72 2.50
CA PHE A 101 -0.38 9.25 2.80
C PHE A 101 -1.31 9.45 1.60
N TYR A 102 -1.50 10.70 1.19
CA TYR A 102 -2.44 11.06 0.12
C TYR A 102 -1.95 10.65 -1.27
N GLY A 103 -0.64 10.66 -1.48
CA GLY A 103 -0.04 10.37 -2.79
C GLY A 103 0.14 8.88 -3.06
N LEU A 104 0.44 8.07 -2.03
CA LEU A 104 0.81 6.67 -2.21
C LEU A 104 -0.02 5.74 -1.32
N LEU A 105 0.09 5.84 0.01
CA LEU A 105 -0.50 4.86 0.95
C LEU A 105 -1.99 4.64 0.68
N PHE A 106 -2.76 5.73 0.63
CA PHE A 106 -4.20 5.66 0.43
C PHE A 106 -4.58 5.21 -0.99
N PRO A 107 -4.19 5.92 -2.08
CA PRO A 107 -4.64 5.55 -3.42
C PRO A 107 -4.12 4.19 -3.89
N VAL A 108 -2.88 3.83 -3.56
CA VAL A 108 -2.29 2.54 -3.92
C VAL A 108 -2.86 1.43 -3.05
N GLY A 109 -2.94 1.61 -1.72
CA GLY A 109 -3.47 0.62 -0.80
C GLY A 109 -4.90 0.21 -1.15
N MET A 110 -5.79 1.19 -1.36
CA MET A 110 -7.16 0.95 -1.81
C MET A 110 -7.21 0.21 -3.16
N ALA A 111 -6.31 0.56 -4.09
CA ALA A 111 -6.27 -0.06 -5.41
C ALA A 111 -5.79 -1.53 -5.38
N ILE A 112 -4.89 -1.89 -4.45
CA ILE A 112 -4.45 -3.29 -4.29
C ILE A 112 -5.66 -4.18 -4.04
N SER A 113 -6.48 -3.86 -3.04
CA SER A 113 -7.64 -4.68 -2.69
C SER A 113 -8.71 -4.65 -3.78
N ALA A 114 -9.00 -3.47 -4.34
CA ALA A 114 -10.02 -3.29 -5.37
C ALA A 114 -9.70 -4.03 -6.66
N VAL A 115 -8.42 -4.21 -6.99
CA VAL A 115 -7.99 -5.03 -8.13
C VAL A 115 -7.90 -6.50 -7.71
N PHE A 116 -7.19 -6.82 -6.63
CA PHE A 116 -6.89 -8.20 -6.26
C PHE A 116 -8.13 -9.05 -6.04
N TRP A 117 -9.05 -8.66 -5.16
CA TRP A 117 -10.15 -9.54 -4.75
C TRP A 117 -11.13 -9.89 -5.87
N PRO A 118 -11.57 -8.96 -6.75
CA PRO A 118 -12.42 -9.32 -7.88
C PRO A 118 -11.76 -10.33 -8.81
N TYR A 119 -10.47 -10.17 -9.13
CA TYR A 119 -9.74 -11.16 -9.94
C TYR A 119 -9.56 -12.48 -9.20
N PHE A 120 -9.28 -12.44 -7.89
CA PHE A 120 -9.07 -13.63 -7.06
C PHE A 120 -10.33 -14.50 -7.02
N LEU A 121 -11.48 -13.87 -6.81
CA LEU A 121 -12.79 -14.53 -6.70
C LEU A 121 -13.32 -14.99 -8.05
N TYR A 122 -13.01 -14.27 -9.13
CA TYR A 122 -13.38 -14.67 -10.49
C TYR A 122 -12.56 -15.88 -10.96
N ASP A 123 -11.23 -15.78 -10.89
CA ASP A 123 -10.30 -16.86 -11.22
C ASP A 123 -8.92 -16.57 -10.57
N ARG A 124 -8.67 -17.21 -9.43
CA ARG A 124 -7.43 -17.04 -8.66
C ARG A 124 -6.17 -17.31 -9.48
N GLU A 125 -6.23 -18.21 -10.45
CA GLU A 125 -5.09 -18.60 -11.29
C GLU A 125 -4.60 -17.47 -12.20
N LEU A 126 -5.33 -16.36 -12.28
CA LEU A 126 -4.92 -15.14 -12.96
C LEU A 126 -3.91 -14.32 -12.16
N ILE A 127 -4.03 -14.29 -10.83
CA ILE A 127 -3.25 -13.38 -9.96
C ILE A 127 -2.42 -14.11 -8.89
N LEU A 128 -2.89 -15.26 -8.41
CA LEU A 128 -2.29 -16.03 -7.32
C LEU A 128 -2.55 -17.54 -7.55
N PRO A 129 -1.75 -18.19 -8.40
CA PRO A 129 -1.91 -19.60 -8.74
C PRO A 129 -1.69 -20.50 -7.52
N VAL A 130 -2.22 -21.72 -7.56
CA VAL A 130 -2.20 -22.68 -6.44
C VAL A 130 -0.78 -22.96 -5.91
N VAL A 131 0.24 -22.96 -6.78
CA VAL A 131 1.63 -23.17 -6.32
C VAL A 131 2.10 -22.09 -5.32
N ALA A 132 1.53 -20.89 -5.37
CA ALA A 132 1.84 -19.84 -4.42
C ALA A 132 1.34 -20.15 -2.99
N ASP A 133 0.41 -21.09 -2.81
CA ASP A 133 -0.07 -21.50 -1.48
C ASP A 133 1.04 -22.17 -0.66
N ALA A 134 2.10 -22.68 -1.31
CA ALA A 134 3.28 -23.18 -0.63
C ALA A 134 4.06 -22.07 0.11
N ILE A 135 3.95 -20.82 -0.34
CA ILE A 135 4.71 -19.67 0.20
C ILE A 135 3.85 -18.59 0.87
N LEU A 136 2.55 -18.56 0.54
CA LEU A 136 1.59 -17.57 1.00
C LEU A 136 0.41 -18.29 1.63
N SER A 137 0.34 -18.28 2.96
CA SER A 137 -0.85 -18.78 3.65
C SER A 137 -2.05 -17.85 3.36
N PRO A 138 -3.30 -18.31 3.59
CA PRO A 138 -4.48 -17.45 3.47
C PRO A 138 -4.40 -16.19 4.33
N PHE A 139 -3.74 -16.29 5.49
CA PHE A 139 -3.48 -15.14 6.36
C PHE A 139 -2.52 -14.15 5.69
N ASP A 140 -1.36 -14.63 5.20
CA ASP A 140 -0.36 -13.77 4.55
C ASP A 140 -0.95 -13.08 3.31
N ASN A 141 -1.79 -13.80 2.55
CA ASN A 141 -2.56 -13.27 1.43
C ASN A 141 -3.50 -12.12 1.85
N PHE A 142 -4.28 -12.33 2.91
CA PHE A 142 -5.14 -11.27 3.46
C PHE A 142 -4.33 -10.09 4.02
N MET A 143 -3.12 -10.33 4.55
CA MET A 143 -2.24 -9.26 5.02
C MET A 143 -1.80 -8.34 3.87
N VAL A 144 -1.33 -8.91 2.76
CA VAL A 144 -0.80 -8.12 1.63
C VAL A 144 -1.89 -7.53 0.73
N HIS A 145 -3.14 -7.99 0.82
CA HIS A 145 -4.23 -7.54 -0.04
C HIS A 145 -5.49 -7.04 0.66
N GLY A 146 -5.66 -7.27 1.96
CA GLY A 146 -6.82 -6.84 2.74
C GLY A 146 -6.44 -5.78 3.77
N VAL A 147 -5.52 -6.13 4.68
CA VAL A 147 -5.10 -5.25 5.80
C VAL A 147 -4.54 -3.91 5.30
N VAL A 148 -3.92 -3.90 4.11
CA VAL A 148 -3.42 -2.68 3.46
C VAL A 148 -4.50 -1.61 3.29
N THR A 149 -5.71 -2.02 2.91
CA THR A 149 -6.87 -1.12 2.74
C THR A 149 -7.46 -0.75 4.09
N MET A 150 -7.56 -1.71 5.01
CA MET A 150 -8.06 -1.45 6.36
C MET A 150 -7.20 -0.39 7.06
N TYR A 151 -5.87 -0.47 6.95
CA TYR A 151 -4.97 0.52 7.51
C TYR A 151 -5.06 1.88 6.79
N ALA A 152 -5.17 1.89 5.47
CA ALA A 152 -5.35 3.13 4.72
C ALA A 152 -6.62 3.89 5.15
N VAL A 153 -7.73 3.17 5.36
CA VAL A 153 -8.99 3.74 5.87
C VAL A 153 -8.86 4.14 7.34
N PHE A 154 -8.26 3.31 8.18
CA PHE A 154 -7.99 3.62 9.58
C PHE A 154 -7.21 4.94 9.70
N GLU A 155 -6.10 5.05 8.98
CA GLU A 155 -5.28 6.25 9.01
C GLU A 155 -6.01 7.45 8.39
N LEU A 156 -6.83 7.28 7.36
CA LEU A 156 -7.67 8.37 6.82
C LEU A 156 -8.60 8.98 7.88
N VAL A 157 -9.14 8.15 8.78
CA VAL A 157 -10.05 8.58 9.85
C VAL A 157 -9.30 9.33 10.94
N PHE A 158 -8.11 8.88 11.32
CA PHE A 158 -7.41 9.42 12.48
C PHE A 158 -6.34 10.47 12.14
N ILE A 159 -5.83 10.52 10.90
CA ILE A 159 -4.74 11.43 10.53
C ILE A 159 -5.16 12.89 10.74
N PRO A 160 -4.37 13.69 11.48
CA PRO A 160 -4.60 15.12 11.60
C PRO A 160 -4.61 15.78 10.21
N ARG A 161 -5.73 16.39 9.82
CA ARG A 161 -5.80 17.14 8.57
C ARG A 161 -5.15 18.51 8.76
N GLU A 162 -4.11 18.77 7.98
CA GLU A 162 -3.58 20.13 7.81
C GLU A 162 -4.51 20.86 6.83
N THR A 163 -4.95 22.06 7.19
CA THR A 163 -5.90 22.89 6.41
C THR A 163 -5.36 23.38 5.07
N LYS A 164 -4.13 23.00 4.68
CA LYS A 164 -3.49 23.42 3.44
C LYS A 164 -3.69 22.38 2.34
N ASN A 165 -4.52 22.73 1.36
CA ASN A 165 -4.84 21.98 0.15
C ASN A 165 -3.68 21.93 -0.86
N ASP A 166 -2.51 21.41 -0.48
CA ASP A 166 -1.50 21.04 -1.48
C ASP A 166 -1.87 19.69 -2.11
N LEU A 167 -2.70 19.75 -3.16
CA LEU A 167 -3.05 18.62 -4.00
C LEU A 167 -1.99 18.34 -5.08
N TYR A 168 -1.02 19.23 -5.26
CA TYR A 168 -0.03 19.09 -6.33
C TYR A 168 1.12 18.17 -5.92
N SER A 169 1.59 18.29 -4.68
CA SER A 169 2.64 17.40 -4.18
C SER A 169 2.20 15.93 -4.19
N PRO A 170 1.07 15.51 -3.57
CA PRO A 170 0.64 14.11 -3.57
C PRO A 170 0.45 13.47 -4.96
N ILE A 171 -0.19 14.17 -5.92
CA ILE A 171 -0.43 13.63 -7.26
C ILE A 171 0.88 13.43 -8.05
N LYS A 172 1.90 14.26 -7.79
CA LYS A 172 3.24 14.09 -8.38
C LYS A 172 3.86 12.77 -7.93
N TYR A 173 3.79 12.42 -6.64
CA TYR A 173 4.30 11.14 -6.14
C TYR A 173 3.53 9.95 -6.72
N LEU A 174 2.20 10.05 -6.82
CA LEU A 174 1.39 9.02 -7.48
C LEU A 174 1.81 8.83 -8.94
N SER A 175 2.01 9.93 -9.66
CA SER A 175 2.43 9.91 -11.06
C SER A 175 3.81 9.25 -11.22
N TRP A 176 4.78 9.63 -10.40
CA TRP A 176 6.11 9.00 -10.38
C TRP A 176 6.03 7.51 -10.08
N PHE A 177 5.26 7.11 -9.06
CA PHE A 177 5.06 5.71 -8.73
C PHE A 177 4.50 4.92 -9.92
N ASN A 178 3.50 5.46 -10.63
CA ASN A 178 2.93 4.81 -11.79
C ASN A 178 3.93 4.67 -12.94
N VAL A 179 4.66 5.73 -13.26
CA VAL A 179 5.69 5.72 -14.31
C VAL A 179 6.78 4.70 -13.97
N LEU A 180 7.30 4.74 -12.74
CA LEU A 180 8.34 3.81 -12.28
C LEU A 180 7.86 2.37 -12.33
N TYR A 181 6.65 2.07 -11.82
CA TYR A 181 6.13 0.71 -11.84
C TYR A 181 5.91 0.20 -13.27
N VAL A 182 5.34 1.03 -14.15
CA VAL A 182 5.16 0.68 -15.57
C VAL A 182 6.52 0.44 -16.24
N LEU A 183 7.51 1.28 -15.97
CA LEU A 183 8.87 1.13 -16.47
C LEU A 183 9.50 -0.19 -15.99
N THR A 184 9.43 -0.50 -14.68
CA THR A 184 9.86 -1.80 -14.12
C THR A 184 9.22 -2.95 -14.88
N ILE A 185 7.90 -2.89 -15.08
CA ILE A 185 7.17 -3.94 -15.81
C ILE A 185 7.61 -4.06 -17.27
N TYR A 186 7.96 -2.97 -17.96
CA TYR A 186 8.46 -3.02 -19.35
C TYR A 186 9.91 -3.52 -19.43
N VAL A 187 10.82 -2.94 -18.63
CA VAL A 187 12.24 -3.35 -18.57
C VAL A 187 12.34 -4.83 -18.24
N LEU A 188 11.62 -5.30 -17.22
CA LEU A 188 11.64 -6.71 -16.86
C LEU A 188 11.02 -7.62 -17.92
N SER A 189 10.08 -7.13 -18.72
CA SER A 189 9.51 -7.92 -19.83
C SER A 189 10.41 -7.93 -21.07
N TYR A 190 11.33 -6.97 -21.18
CA TYR A 190 12.30 -6.89 -22.27
C TYR A 190 13.52 -7.79 -21.99
N PHE A 191 14.09 -7.71 -20.79
CA PHE A 191 15.29 -8.47 -20.41
C PHE A 191 15.03 -9.88 -19.91
N TYR A 192 13.83 -10.16 -19.40
CA TYR A 192 13.47 -11.48 -18.87
C TYR A 192 12.24 -12.03 -19.60
N LEU A 193 12.22 -13.36 -19.78
CA LEU A 193 11.10 -14.05 -20.43
C LEU A 193 9.76 -13.63 -19.80
N GLN A 194 8.72 -13.51 -20.62
CA GLN A 194 7.39 -13.16 -20.16
C GLN A 194 6.91 -14.20 -19.13
N SER A 195 6.59 -13.74 -17.92
CA SER A 195 6.07 -14.61 -16.85
C SER A 195 4.72 -15.19 -17.26
N ARG A 196 4.51 -16.47 -16.88
CA ARG A 196 3.28 -17.21 -17.10
C ARG A 196 2.14 -16.79 -16.15
N TYR A 197 2.49 -16.18 -15.01
CA TYR A 197 1.58 -15.92 -13.89
C TYR A 197 1.13 -14.47 -13.73
N LEU A 198 1.55 -13.59 -14.63
CA LEU A 198 0.89 -12.29 -14.71
C LEU A 198 -0.45 -12.48 -15.42
N VAL A 199 -1.55 -12.03 -14.79
CA VAL A 199 -2.91 -11.75 -15.35
C VAL A 199 -2.90 -11.34 -16.82
N ILE A 200 -1.82 -10.69 -17.19
CA ILE A 200 -1.42 -10.23 -18.51
C ILE A 200 -1.50 -11.32 -19.61
N TYR A 201 -1.26 -12.60 -19.33
CA TYR A 201 -1.02 -13.59 -20.40
C TYR A 201 -2.02 -14.75 -20.50
N ARG A 202 -2.76 -15.10 -19.43
CA ARG A 202 -3.59 -16.32 -19.44
C ARG A 202 -4.95 -16.18 -20.14
N VAL A 203 -5.30 -15.01 -20.68
CA VAL A 203 -6.57 -14.83 -21.40
C VAL A 203 -6.35 -14.76 -22.92
N LYS A 204 -6.23 -15.94 -23.52
CA LYS A 204 -6.44 -16.21 -24.96
C LYS A 204 -5.68 -15.28 -25.94
N GLY A 205 -4.36 -15.13 -25.78
CA GLY A 205 -3.48 -14.66 -26.86
C GLY A 205 -3.65 -13.20 -27.32
N LYS A 206 -4.25 -12.30 -26.52
CA LYS A 206 -4.34 -10.86 -26.81
C LYS A 206 -3.62 -10.02 -25.75
N PRO A 207 -3.08 -8.83 -26.11
CA PRO A 207 -2.32 -7.98 -25.19
C PRO A 207 -3.21 -7.28 -24.16
N LYS A 208 -3.80 -8.03 -23.21
CA LYS A 208 -4.61 -7.50 -22.10
C LYS A 208 -3.78 -6.87 -20.99
N LYS A 209 -2.43 -6.94 -21.08
CA LYS A 209 -1.48 -6.20 -20.23
C LYS A 209 -1.87 -4.74 -20.05
N LYS A 210 -2.08 -4.07 -21.18
CA LYS A 210 -2.34 -2.63 -21.24
C LYS A 210 -3.67 -2.33 -20.57
N LEU A 211 -4.70 -3.13 -20.85
CA LEU A 211 -6.02 -2.97 -20.23
C LEU A 211 -5.96 -3.12 -18.70
N PHE A 212 -5.27 -4.14 -18.18
CA PHE A 212 -5.11 -4.34 -16.74
C PHE A 212 -4.36 -3.17 -16.08
N LEU A 213 -3.23 -2.76 -16.65
CA LEU A 213 -2.45 -1.63 -16.12
C LEU A 213 -3.24 -0.31 -16.18
N THR A 214 -3.99 -0.07 -17.25
CA THR A 214 -4.89 1.07 -17.38
C THR A 214 -6.00 1.02 -16.33
N HIS A 215 -6.65 -0.12 -16.13
CA HIS A 215 -7.68 -0.29 -15.11
C HIS A 215 -7.13 0.01 -13.70
N ALA A 216 -5.97 -0.57 -13.35
CA ALA A 216 -5.31 -0.30 -12.08
C ALA A 216 -4.90 1.18 -11.91
N LEU A 217 -4.47 1.85 -12.99
CA LEU A 217 -4.18 3.28 -12.98
C LEU A 217 -5.44 4.10 -12.71
N LEU A 218 -6.56 3.81 -13.40
CA LEU A 218 -7.82 4.52 -13.23
C LEU A 218 -8.37 4.39 -11.81
N ILE A 219 -8.27 3.20 -11.20
CA ILE A 219 -8.65 2.98 -9.81
C ILE A 219 -7.80 3.84 -8.86
N LYS A 220 -6.47 3.86 -9.05
CA LYS A 220 -5.58 4.70 -8.22
C LYS A 220 -5.91 6.19 -8.36
N MET A 221 -6.18 6.67 -9.57
CA MET A 221 -6.59 8.05 -9.81
C MET A 221 -7.94 8.36 -9.14
N TYR A 222 -8.92 7.47 -9.28
CA TYR A 222 -10.20 7.60 -8.57
C TYR A 222 -10.01 7.67 -7.06
N ASN A 223 -9.22 6.77 -6.48
CA ASN A 223 -8.95 6.74 -5.04
C ASN A 223 -8.21 7.99 -4.56
N TYR A 224 -7.32 8.55 -5.38
CA TYR A 224 -6.63 9.80 -5.09
C TYR A 224 -7.63 10.97 -4.96
N PHE A 225 -8.51 11.13 -5.95
CA PHE A 225 -9.54 12.18 -5.91
C PHE A 225 -10.56 11.92 -4.80
N PHE A 226 -10.89 10.65 -4.53
CA PHE A 226 -11.76 10.29 -3.41
C PHE A 226 -11.13 10.72 -2.07
N GLY A 227 -9.90 10.29 -1.78
CA GLY A 227 -9.21 10.59 -0.52
C GLY A 227 -8.99 12.08 -0.25
N THR A 228 -9.01 12.91 -1.29
CA THR A 228 -8.84 14.37 -1.22
C THR A 228 -10.15 15.16 -1.24
N LYS A 229 -11.33 14.51 -1.33
CA LYS A 229 -12.64 15.19 -1.35
C LYS A 229 -13.03 15.77 0.01
N SER A 230 -13.57 16.99 -0.02
CA SER A 230 -14.17 17.67 1.13
C SER A 230 -15.40 16.95 1.72
N GLU A 231 -16.12 16.14 0.94
CA GLU A 231 -17.26 15.36 1.45
C GLU A 231 -16.83 14.27 2.45
N ILE A 232 -15.66 13.67 2.25
CA ILE A 232 -15.06 12.78 3.25
C ILE A 232 -14.77 13.57 4.52
N GLU A 233 -14.35 14.84 4.39
CA GLU A 233 -14.10 15.72 5.52
C GLU A 233 -15.39 16.02 6.28
N LYS A 234 -16.49 16.30 5.58
CA LYS A 234 -17.80 16.49 6.21
C LYS A 234 -18.27 15.24 6.95
N TRP A 235 -18.09 14.05 6.36
CA TRP A 235 -18.44 12.78 7.01
C TRP A 235 -17.58 12.49 8.23
N ILE A 236 -16.26 12.70 8.15
CA ILE A 236 -15.33 12.55 9.28
C ILE A 236 -15.64 13.56 10.38
N GLN A 237 -15.86 14.83 10.04
CA GLN A 237 -16.26 15.87 11.01
C GLN A 237 -17.60 15.54 11.67
N PHE A 238 -18.57 15.04 10.92
CA PHE A 238 -19.84 14.55 11.45
C PHE A 238 -19.62 13.39 12.42
N TYR A 239 -18.78 12.41 12.06
CA TYR A 239 -18.43 11.30 12.93
C TYR A 239 -17.77 11.75 14.25
N HIS A 240 -16.83 12.68 14.19
CA HIS A 240 -16.20 13.23 15.40
C HIS A 240 -17.19 14.03 16.26
N LYS A 241 -18.20 14.67 15.66
CA LYS A 241 -19.28 15.34 16.41
C LYS A 241 -20.23 14.36 17.10
N LEU A 242 -20.35 13.12 16.62
CA LEU A 242 -21.22 12.09 17.20
C LEU A 242 -20.58 11.32 18.36
N ARG A 243 -19.25 11.41 18.55
CA ARG A 243 -18.58 10.88 19.73
C ARG A 243 -18.57 11.95 20.81
N PHE A 244 -19.47 11.79 21.78
CA PHE A 244 -19.52 12.52 23.05
C PHE A 244 -18.20 12.38 23.83
#